data_AF-A0A358XWZ1-F1
#
_entry.id   AF-A0A358XWZ1-F1
#
_cell.length_a   1.000
_cell.length_b   1.000
_cell.length_c   1.000
_cell.angle_alpha   90.00
_cell.angle_beta   90.00
_cell.angle_gamma   90.00
#
_symmetry.space_group_name_H-M   'P 1'
#
loop_
_entity.id
_entity.type
_entity.pdbx_description
1 polymer ?
#
loop_
_entity_poly.entity_id
_entity_poly.type
_entity_poly.pdbx_seq_one_letter_code
_entity_poly.pdbx_strand_id
1 'polypeptide(L)'
;MIKTLSKISFIGLVLCSKIAGAQTVPFSDTAFEGLKITLCGTSSPLPAPGRAQACIAVETPDHLFVIDAGSGSAATAQLSGVPLNKMRGILVTHYHSDHISDIGDFNLNSWVAGRPAPLQIIGPDGVDRIVEGLNIAYELDRGYRVAHHGVELLRPELGVLQSRTIREGIIEDKDGLRITAFEVSHPPIEPAYGYRLDYGGRSVVIS
;
A
#
# COMPACT_ATOMS: atom_id res chain seq x y z
N MET A 1 -11.41 77.19 3.99
CA MET A 1 -12.23 75.96 4.09
C MET A 1 -11.39 74.77 3.70
N ILE A 2 -11.13 73.92 4.69
CA ILE A 2 -10.28 72.72 4.63
C ILE A 2 -11.01 71.64 3.83
N LYS A 3 -10.36 71.06 2.81
CA LYS A 3 -10.65 69.68 2.37
C LYS A 3 -9.36 68.92 2.12
N THR A 4 -9.33 67.77 2.76
CA THR A 4 -8.20 66.93 3.15
C THR A 4 -7.72 66.08 1.96
N LEU A 5 -6.41 66.05 1.73
CA LEU A 5 -5.76 65.09 0.83
C LEU A 5 -5.62 63.74 1.55
N SER A 6 -6.35 62.73 1.08
CA SER A 6 -6.17 61.34 1.52
C SER A 6 -4.93 60.76 0.81
N LYS A 7 -3.90 60.45 1.59
CA LYS A 7 -2.73 59.68 1.16
C LYS A 7 -3.12 58.20 1.15
N ILE A 8 -3.31 57.62 -0.04
CA ILE A 8 -3.37 56.17 -0.20
C ILE A 8 -1.93 55.66 -0.16
N SER A 9 -1.59 54.98 0.93
CA SER A 9 -0.30 54.30 1.11
C SER A 9 -0.35 52.98 0.34
N PHE A 10 0.47 52.84 -0.70
CA PHE A 10 0.74 51.55 -1.33
C PHE A 10 1.65 50.75 -0.40
N ILE A 11 1.08 49.85 0.40
CA ILE A 11 1.84 48.78 1.06
C ILE A 11 2.09 47.73 -0.01
N GLY A 12 3.31 47.75 -0.57
CA GLY A 12 3.81 46.68 -1.42
C GLY A 12 3.98 45.41 -0.60
N LEU A 13 3.01 44.50 -0.70
CA LEU A 13 3.15 43.14 -0.17
C LEU A 13 4.06 42.37 -1.11
N VAL A 14 5.35 42.28 -0.77
CA VAL A 14 6.29 41.37 -1.42
C VAL A 14 5.92 39.94 -1.00
N LEU A 15 5.13 39.24 -1.82
CA LEU A 15 4.98 37.80 -1.71
C LEU A 15 6.31 37.15 -2.11
N CYS A 16 7.13 36.85 -1.10
CA CYS A 16 8.29 35.99 -1.27
C CYS A 16 7.78 34.56 -1.51
N SER A 17 7.57 34.21 -2.78
CA SER A 17 7.23 32.84 -3.19
C SER A 17 8.45 31.96 -2.99
N LYS A 18 8.65 31.46 -1.77
CA LYS A 18 9.48 30.28 -1.55
C LYS A 18 8.72 29.10 -2.14
N ILE A 19 9.03 28.77 -3.39
CA ILE A 19 8.77 27.44 -3.91
C ILE A 19 9.58 26.51 -3.02
N ALA A 20 8.91 25.88 -2.05
CA ALA A 20 9.45 24.71 -1.39
C ALA A 20 9.53 23.65 -2.48
N GLY A 21 10.69 23.55 -3.13
CA GLY A 21 11.00 22.40 -3.95
C GLY A 21 10.75 21.18 -3.07
N ALA A 22 9.86 20.30 -3.51
CA ALA A 22 9.72 19.00 -2.92
C ALA A 22 11.12 18.37 -2.96
N GLN A 23 11.79 18.36 -1.81
CA GLN A 23 13.02 17.62 -1.67
C GLN A 23 12.60 16.17 -1.78
N THR A 24 12.74 15.61 -2.98
CA THR A 24 12.83 14.17 -3.16
C THR A 24 14.03 13.77 -2.33
N VAL A 25 13.78 13.26 -1.12
CA VAL A 25 14.82 12.61 -0.34
C VAL A 25 15.36 11.51 -1.24
N PRO A 26 16.63 11.55 -1.66
CA PRO A 26 17.18 10.52 -2.50
C PRO A 26 17.02 9.20 -1.75
N PHE A 27 16.30 8.26 -2.36
CA PHE A 27 16.22 6.90 -1.86
C PHE A 27 17.65 6.37 -1.76
N SER A 28 18.09 6.13 -0.53
CA SER A 28 19.37 5.46 -0.28
C SER A 28 19.23 4.05 -0.81
N ASP A 29 19.72 3.82 -2.03
CA ASP A 29 19.84 2.52 -2.67
C ASP A 29 21.00 1.73 -2.02
N THR A 30 20.95 1.59 -0.69
CA THR A 30 21.77 0.59 -0.01
C THR A 30 21.15 -0.75 -0.37
N ALA A 31 21.68 -1.37 -1.43
CA ALA A 31 21.40 -2.75 -1.77
C ALA A 31 21.54 -3.59 -0.49
N PHE A 32 20.41 -4.10 0.01
CA PHE A 32 20.39 -4.96 1.17
C PHE A 32 20.23 -6.40 0.69
N GLU A 33 21.10 -7.27 1.16
CA GLU A 33 20.96 -8.71 0.93
C GLU A 33 20.03 -9.27 2.03
N GLY A 34 18.83 -9.70 1.65
CA GLY A 34 17.90 -10.42 2.53
C GLY A 34 16.48 -9.87 2.58
N LEU A 35 15.89 -9.89 3.78
CA LEU A 35 14.54 -9.40 4.08
C LEU A 35 14.63 -8.09 4.87
N LYS A 36 13.83 -7.09 4.46
CA LYS A 36 13.58 -5.87 5.23
C LYS A 36 12.10 -5.81 5.57
N ILE A 37 11.82 -5.62 6.85
CA ILE A 37 10.46 -5.65 7.41
C ILE A 37 10.10 -4.24 7.88
N THR A 38 8.94 -3.74 7.43
CA THR A 38 8.39 -2.46 7.90
C THR A 38 7.03 -2.71 8.51
N LEU A 39 6.85 -2.34 9.78
CA LEU A 39 5.56 -2.39 10.46
C LEU A 39 4.76 -1.13 10.07
N CYS A 40 4.01 -1.22 8.97
CA CYS A 40 3.17 -0.14 8.44
C CYS A 40 1.86 0.03 9.20
N GLY A 41 1.57 -0.86 10.14
CA GLY A 41 0.54 -0.66 11.14
C GLY A 41 0.49 -1.82 12.13
N THR A 42 0.05 -1.52 13.34
CA THR A 42 0.15 -2.45 14.49
C THR A 42 -1.08 -2.42 15.39
N SER A 43 -2.06 -1.56 15.10
CA SER A 43 -3.33 -1.51 15.84
C SER A 43 -4.27 -2.65 15.41
N SER A 44 -5.27 -2.92 16.24
CA SER A 44 -6.36 -3.86 15.99
C SER A 44 -7.61 -3.12 15.45
N PRO A 45 -8.82 -3.71 15.42
CA PRO A 45 -10.03 -2.99 15.00
C PRO A 45 -10.29 -1.74 15.85
N LEU A 46 -9.90 -1.78 17.12
CA LEU A 46 -9.96 -0.63 18.00
C LEU A 46 -8.78 0.31 17.69
N PRO A 47 -9.05 1.57 17.31
CA PRO A 47 -8.00 2.50 16.93
C PRO A 47 -7.13 2.85 18.15
N ALA A 48 -5.82 2.92 17.92
CA ALA A 48 -4.86 3.46 18.87
C ALA A 48 -4.25 4.76 18.30
N PRO A 49 -4.19 5.86 19.07
CA PRO A 49 -3.64 7.12 18.60
C PRO A 49 -2.24 6.95 17.98
N GLY A 50 -2.06 7.46 16.77
CA GLY A 50 -0.78 7.41 16.05
C GLY A 50 -0.42 6.03 15.47
N ARG A 51 -1.34 5.06 15.42
CA ARG A 51 -1.08 3.72 14.88
C ARG A 51 -2.12 3.35 13.84
N ALA A 52 -1.65 3.05 12.63
CA ALA A 52 -2.47 2.36 11.63
C ALA A 52 -2.81 0.93 12.08
N GLN A 53 -3.86 0.37 11.48
CA GLN A 53 -4.29 -1.02 11.70
C GLN A 53 -3.36 -2.03 11.01
N ALA A 54 -3.63 -3.33 11.10
CA ALA A 54 -2.71 -4.40 10.73
C ALA A 54 -2.08 -4.20 9.33
N CYS A 55 -0.75 -4.11 9.30
CA CYS A 55 0.03 -4.07 8.06
C CYS A 55 1.51 -4.34 8.34
N ILE A 56 2.07 -5.29 7.61
CA ILE A 56 3.50 -5.57 7.59
C ILE A 56 3.98 -5.64 6.15
N ALA A 57 4.89 -4.74 5.77
CA ALA A 57 5.56 -4.78 4.48
C ALA A 57 6.83 -5.63 4.58
N VAL A 58 6.95 -6.63 3.70
CA VAL A 58 8.10 -7.52 3.57
C VAL A 58 8.77 -7.27 2.23
N GLU A 59 9.96 -6.67 2.28
CA GLU A 59 10.74 -6.24 1.13
C GLU A 59 11.94 -7.18 0.94
N THR A 60 12.16 -7.62 -0.31
CA THR A 60 13.41 -8.19 -0.82
C THR A 60 14.01 -7.20 -1.83
N PRO A 61 15.22 -7.42 -2.39
CA PRO A 61 15.74 -6.59 -3.47
C PRO A 61 14.73 -6.35 -4.61
N ASP A 62 13.99 -7.38 -5.02
CA ASP A 62 13.16 -7.35 -6.24
C ASP A 62 11.64 -7.37 -5.98
N HIS A 63 11.21 -7.79 -4.78
CA HIS A 63 9.82 -8.02 -4.44
C HIS A 63 9.39 -7.24 -3.20
N LEU A 64 8.16 -6.75 -3.23
CA LEU A 64 7.45 -6.29 -2.05
C LEU A 64 6.11 -7.03 -1.94
N PHE A 65 5.91 -7.65 -0.79
CA PHE A 65 4.61 -8.16 -0.35
C PHE A 65 4.16 -7.41 0.90
N VAL A 66 2.87 -7.15 1.00
CA VAL A 66 2.25 -6.60 2.21
C VAL A 66 1.39 -7.68 2.83
N ILE A 67 1.53 -7.91 4.13
CA ILE A 67 0.64 -8.78 4.91
C ILE A 67 -0.36 -7.87 5.60
N ASP A 68 -1.62 -8.00 5.20
CA ASP A 68 -2.76 -7.17 5.58
C ASP A 68 -2.63 -5.68 5.24
N ALA A 69 -3.77 -5.04 5.04
CA ALA A 69 -3.91 -3.65 4.65
C ALA A 69 -5.04 -2.99 5.44
N GLY A 70 -4.83 -2.79 6.74
CA GLY A 70 -5.76 -2.08 7.62
C GLY A 70 -5.75 -0.56 7.44
N SER A 71 -6.71 0.13 8.06
CA SER A 71 -6.89 1.58 7.90
C SER A 71 -5.65 2.39 8.29
N GLY A 72 -5.27 3.31 7.40
CA GLY A 72 -4.12 4.21 7.55
C GLY A 72 -2.77 3.57 7.23
N SER A 73 -2.74 2.28 6.90
CA SER A 73 -1.51 1.55 6.65
C SER A 73 -0.86 1.91 5.32
N ALA A 74 -1.64 2.20 4.27
CA ALA A 74 -1.10 2.59 2.98
C ALA A 74 -0.34 3.92 3.07
N ALA A 75 -0.93 4.90 3.76
CA ALA A 75 -0.28 6.18 4.03
C ALA A 75 0.98 6.01 4.91
N THR A 76 0.89 5.19 5.96
CA THR A 76 2.04 4.91 6.85
C THR A 76 3.18 4.23 6.09
N ALA A 77 2.88 3.27 5.22
CA ALA A 77 3.88 2.60 4.39
C ALA A 77 4.59 3.58 3.45
N GLN A 78 3.84 4.44 2.77
CA GLN A 78 4.41 5.44 1.86
C GLN A 78 5.28 6.47 2.59
N LEU A 79 4.82 6.99 3.73
CA LEU A 79 5.58 7.92 4.58
C LEU A 79 6.84 7.27 5.18
N SER A 80 6.84 5.95 5.35
CA SER A 80 7.98 5.17 5.82
C SER A 80 8.95 4.75 4.70
N GLY A 81 8.69 5.17 3.45
CA GLY A 81 9.57 4.88 2.32
C GLY A 81 9.50 3.43 1.81
N VAL A 82 8.38 2.73 2.02
CA VAL A 82 8.15 1.41 1.42
C VAL A 82 8.08 1.54 -0.13
N PRO A 83 8.87 0.76 -0.89
CA PRO A 83 8.98 0.93 -2.34
C PRO A 83 7.80 0.28 -3.09
N LEU A 84 6.68 0.99 -3.17
CA LEU A 84 5.45 0.50 -3.78
C LEU A 84 5.57 0.11 -5.26
N ASN A 85 6.60 0.57 -5.96
CA ASN A 85 6.94 0.13 -7.33
C ASN A 85 7.40 -1.34 -7.39
N LYS A 86 7.84 -1.93 -6.28
CA LYS A 86 8.20 -3.36 -6.19
C LYS A 86 7.01 -4.25 -5.82
N MET A 87 5.83 -3.68 -5.59
CA MET A 87 4.69 -4.43 -5.05
C MET A 87 4.25 -5.56 -5.99
N ARG A 88 4.05 -6.75 -5.43
CA ARG A 88 3.59 -7.96 -6.14
C ARG A 88 2.21 -8.40 -5.69
N GLY A 89 1.94 -8.31 -4.39
CA GLY A 89 0.65 -8.68 -3.85
C GLY A 89 0.45 -8.27 -2.40
N ILE A 90 -0.80 -8.38 -1.97
CA ILE A 90 -1.22 -8.31 -0.56
C ILE A 90 -1.64 -9.71 -0.15
N LEU A 91 -0.99 -10.25 0.88
CA LEU A 91 -1.33 -11.49 1.55
C LEU A 91 -2.31 -11.13 2.68
N VAL A 92 -3.55 -11.58 2.58
CA VAL A 92 -4.60 -11.29 3.57
C VAL A 92 -4.71 -12.46 4.52
N THR A 93 -4.55 -12.22 5.82
CA THR A 93 -4.68 -13.26 6.86
C THR A 93 -6.14 -13.68 7.02
N HIS A 94 -7.05 -12.70 7.07
CA HIS A 94 -8.50 -12.86 7.10
C HIS A 94 -9.23 -11.55 6.74
N TYR A 95 -10.56 -11.57 6.68
CA TYR A 95 -11.37 -10.46 6.16
C TYR A 95 -12.02 -9.55 7.20
N HIS A 96 -11.43 -9.40 8.39
CA HIS A 96 -11.84 -8.29 9.25
C HIS A 96 -11.40 -6.96 8.65
N SER A 97 -12.18 -5.90 8.91
CA SER A 97 -11.98 -4.58 8.29
C SER A 97 -10.60 -3.99 8.55
N ASP A 98 -10.01 -4.28 9.72
CA ASP A 98 -8.69 -3.82 10.11
C ASP A 98 -7.53 -4.57 9.43
N HIS A 99 -7.84 -5.52 8.56
CA HIS A 99 -6.89 -6.23 7.71
C HIS A 99 -7.07 -5.94 6.21
N ILE A 100 -8.16 -5.27 5.79
CA ILE A 100 -8.50 -5.10 4.36
C ILE A 100 -8.91 -3.70 3.92
N SER A 101 -9.12 -2.76 4.84
CA SER A 101 -9.71 -1.45 4.56
C SER A 101 -8.90 -0.57 3.60
N ASP A 102 -7.57 -0.72 3.57
CA ASP A 102 -6.65 0.08 2.75
C ASP A 102 -6.18 -0.65 1.47
N ILE A 103 -6.77 -1.80 1.10
CA ILE A 103 -6.40 -2.51 -0.14
C ILE A 103 -6.54 -1.58 -1.37
N GLY A 104 -7.60 -0.76 -1.41
CA GLY A 104 -7.82 0.21 -2.48
C GLY A 104 -6.72 1.27 -2.57
N ASP A 105 -6.27 1.80 -1.43
CA ASP A 105 -5.21 2.80 -1.38
C ASP A 105 -3.86 2.20 -1.80
N PHE A 106 -3.53 0.99 -1.35
CA PHE A 106 -2.34 0.28 -1.85
C PHE A 106 -2.39 0.05 -3.36
N ASN A 107 -3.57 -0.32 -3.90
CA ASN A 107 -3.75 -0.49 -5.34
C ASN A 107 -3.48 0.80 -6.10
N LEU A 108 -4.06 1.93 -5.69
CA LEU A 108 -3.86 3.19 -6.40
C LEU A 108 -2.43 3.70 -6.24
N ASN A 109 -1.89 3.67 -5.02
CA ASN A 109 -0.56 4.20 -4.73
C ASN A 109 0.55 3.41 -5.43
N SER A 110 0.47 2.07 -5.45
CA SER A 110 1.47 1.25 -6.17
C SER A 110 1.29 1.31 -7.69
N TRP A 111 0.10 1.66 -8.19
CA TRP A 111 -0.14 1.84 -9.62
C TRP A 111 0.55 3.11 -10.09
N VAL A 112 0.34 4.21 -9.35
CA VAL A 112 1.03 5.49 -9.56
C VAL A 112 2.55 5.32 -9.40
N ALA A 113 3.01 4.49 -8.47
CA ALA A 113 4.43 4.20 -8.28
C ALA A 113 5.04 3.37 -9.43
N GLY A 114 4.25 2.82 -10.35
CA GLY A 114 4.74 2.08 -11.50
C GLY A 114 5.08 0.62 -11.20
N ARG A 115 4.27 -0.08 -10.37
CA ARG A 115 4.40 -1.53 -10.20
C ARG A 115 4.33 -2.28 -11.55
N PRO A 116 5.00 -3.44 -11.71
CA PRO A 116 5.16 -4.06 -13.02
C PRO A 116 3.97 -4.89 -13.51
N ALA A 117 3.01 -5.22 -12.63
CA ALA A 117 1.89 -6.10 -12.93
C ALA A 117 0.63 -5.69 -12.14
N PRO A 118 -0.57 -6.17 -12.52
CA PRO A 118 -1.78 -5.99 -11.71
C PRO A 118 -1.57 -6.52 -10.30
N LEU A 119 -2.05 -5.77 -9.30
CA LEU A 119 -1.84 -6.14 -7.91
C LEU A 119 -2.70 -7.36 -7.54
N GLN A 120 -2.05 -8.40 -7.02
CA GLN A 120 -2.71 -9.62 -6.56
C GLN A 120 -3.15 -9.47 -5.10
N ILE A 121 -4.40 -9.78 -4.80
CA ILE A 121 -4.90 -9.97 -3.44
C ILE A 121 -5.02 -11.47 -3.21
N ILE A 122 -4.23 -11.97 -2.28
CA ILE A 122 -3.99 -13.39 -2.05
C ILE A 122 -4.52 -13.73 -0.67
N GLY A 123 -5.40 -14.72 -0.55
CA GLY A 123 -5.96 -15.08 0.75
C GLY A 123 -6.93 -16.26 0.71
N PRO A 124 -7.68 -16.48 1.80
CA PRO A 124 -8.67 -17.55 1.92
C PRO A 124 -9.75 -17.60 0.83
N ASP A 125 -10.62 -18.61 0.93
CA ASP A 125 -11.85 -18.68 0.15
C ASP A 125 -12.70 -17.42 0.40
N GLY A 126 -13.12 -16.73 -0.68
CA GLY A 126 -13.87 -15.48 -0.62
C GLY A 126 -13.08 -14.22 -0.97
N VAL A 127 -11.77 -14.29 -1.20
CA VAL A 127 -10.95 -13.14 -1.65
C VAL A 127 -11.44 -12.54 -2.96
N ASP A 128 -12.02 -13.35 -3.84
CA ASP A 128 -12.65 -12.96 -5.10
C ASP A 128 -13.77 -11.94 -4.88
N ARG A 129 -14.63 -12.16 -3.89
CA ARG A 129 -15.73 -11.24 -3.53
C ARG A 129 -15.22 -9.89 -3.02
N ILE A 130 -14.14 -9.90 -2.25
CA ILE A 130 -13.48 -8.67 -1.77
C ILE A 130 -12.91 -7.88 -2.96
N VAL A 131 -12.18 -8.57 -3.85
CA VAL A 131 -11.58 -7.96 -5.04
C VAL A 131 -12.63 -7.43 -6.01
N GLU A 132 -13.71 -8.17 -6.25
CA GLU A 132 -14.82 -7.73 -7.08
C GLU A 132 -15.47 -6.46 -6.51
N GLY A 133 -15.79 -6.46 -5.22
CA GLY A 133 -16.36 -5.29 -4.54
C GLY A 133 -15.47 -4.05 -4.62
N LEU A 134 -14.16 -4.20 -4.42
CA LEU A 134 -13.19 -3.11 -4.58
C LEU A 134 -13.06 -2.66 -6.04
N ASN A 135 -13.07 -3.59 -6.99
CA ASN A 135 -13.01 -3.25 -8.40
C ASN A 135 -14.23 -2.42 -8.82
N ILE A 136 -15.44 -2.77 -8.36
CA ILE A 136 -16.66 -1.99 -8.55
C ILE A 136 -16.54 -0.62 -7.88
N ALA A 137 -16.17 -0.58 -6.60
CA ALA A 137 -16.11 0.66 -5.83
C ALA A 137 -15.14 1.70 -6.43
N TYR A 138 -14.01 1.24 -7.00
CA TYR A 138 -12.97 2.10 -7.58
C TYR A 138 -13.06 2.25 -9.10
N GLU A 139 -14.07 1.71 -9.77
CA GLU A 139 -14.17 1.75 -11.25
C GLU A 139 -14.15 3.19 -11.79
N LEU A 140 -14.97 4.06 -11.22
CA LEU A 140 -15.05 5.47 -11.62
C LEU A 140 -13.73 6.20 -11.35
N ASP A 141 -13.12 6.02 -10.18
CA ASP A 141 -11.87 6.67 -9.81
C ASP A 141 -10.73 6.27 -10.76
N ARG A 142 -10.60 4.97 -11.08
CA ARG A 142 -9.62 4.49 -12.06
C ARG A 142 -9.83 5.15 -13.41
N GLY A 143 -11.08 5.23 -13.88
CA GLY A 143 -11.42 5.90 -15.14
C GLY A 143 -11.01 7.38 -15.16
N TYR A 144 -11.32 8.12 -14.10
CA TYR A 144 -10.98 9.54 -13.99
C TYR A 144 -9.47 9.78 -13.97
N ARG A 145 -8.71 8.93 -13.25
CA ARG A 145 -7.25 9.05 -13.18
C ARG A 145 -6.60 8.84 -14.54
N VAL A 146 -7.03 7.82 -15.29
CA VAL A 146 -6.53 7.58 -16.66
C VAL A 146 -6.87 8.76 -17.56
N ALA A 147 -8.12 9.25 -17.50
CA ALA A 147 -8.54 10.40 -18.31
C ALA A 147 -7.76 11.68 -17.98
N HIS A 148 -7.39 11.90 -16.72
CA HIS A 148 -6.63 13.08 -16.28
C HIS A 148 -5.12 12.99 -16.52
N HIS A 149 -4.53 11.80 -16.45
CA HIS A 149 -3.07 11.62 -16.42
C HIS A 149 -2.48 10.84 -17.60
N GLY A 150 -3.31 10.22 -18.44
CA GLY A 150 -2.87 9.46 -19.61
C GLY A 150 -2.56 7.99 -19.32
N VAL A 151 -2.67 7.17 -20.37
CA VAL A 151 -2.48 5.71 -20.31
C VAL A 151 -1.02 5.31 -20.18
N GLU A 152 -0.09 6.20 -20.57
CA GLU A 152 1.34 6.00 -20.47
C GLU A 152 1.81 5.97 -19.02
N LEU A 153 1.24 6.84 -18.18
CA LEU A 153 1.51 6.85 -16.74
C LEU A 153 0.67 5.82 -16.01
N LEU A 154 -0.63 5.76 -16.34
CA LEU A 154 -1.61 4.94 -15.63
C LEU A 154 -2.23 3.93 -16.59
N ARG A 155 -1.47 2.87 -16.87
CA ARG A 155 -1.95 1.73 -17.68
C ARG A 155 -3.20 1.10 -17.05
N PRO A 156 -4.39 1.17 -17.69
CA PRO A 156 -5.66 0.79 -17.07
C PRO A 156 -5.69 -0.66 -16.57
N GLU A 157 -5.06 -1.58 -17.30
CA GLU A 157 -5.01 -3.00 -16.96
C GLU A 157 -4.27 -3.28 -15.66
N LEU A 158 -3.32 -2.41 -15.28
CA LEU A 158 -2.62 -2.55 -14.01
C LEU A 158 -3.52 -2.13 -12.86
N GLY A 159 -4.37 -1.12 -13.02
CA GLY A 159 -5.23 -0.59 -11.97
C GLY A 159 -6.35 -1.54 -11.51
N VAL A 160 -6.67 -2.57 -12.29
CA VAL A 160 -7.67 -3.59 -11.93
C VAL A 160 -7.05 -4.63 -11.01
N LEU A 161 -7.61 -4.81 -9.82
CA LEU A 161 -7.16 -5.82 -8.86
C LEU A 161 -7.43 -7.23 -9.39
N GLN A 162 -6.56 -8.17 -9.01
CA GLN A 162 -6.70 -9.59 -9.28
C GLN A 162 -6.77 -10.36 -7.97
N SER A 163 -7.61 -11.39 -7.89
CA SER A 163 -7.73 -12.26 -6.73
C SER A 163 -7.01 -13.59 -6.94
N ARG A 164 -6.37 -14.12 -5.91
CA ARG A 164 -5.82 -15.47 -5.88
C ARG A 164 -6.20 -16.18 -4.57
N THR A 165 -7.15 -17.08 -4.66
CA THR A 165 -7.50 -17.98 -3.55
C THR A 165 -6.39 -18.99 -3.31
N ILE A 166 -6.05 -19.23 -2.05
CA ILE A 166 -5.00 -20.17 -1.62
C ILE A 166 -5.53 -21.18 -0.60
N ARG A 167 -4.71 -22.21 -0.35
CA ARG A 167 -4.83 -23.14 0.78
C ARG A 167 -3.52 -23.16 1.55
N GLU A 168 -3.50 -23.83 2.70
CA GLU A 168 -2.27 -24.12 3.42
C GLU A 168 -1.22 -24.79 2.53
N GLY A 169 0.05 -24.40 2.70
CA GLY A 169 1.19 -24.91 1.93
C GLY A 169 2.01 -23.82 1.24
N ILE A 170 2.91 -24.24 0.36
CA ILE A 170 3.75 -23.32 -0.42
C ILE A 170 2.90 -22.65 -1.49
N ILE A 171 2.75 -21.32 -1.42
CA ILE A 171 1.95 -20.53 -2.35
C ILE A 171 2.81 -19.76 -3.37
N GLU A 172 4.09 -19.58 -3.07
CA GLU A 172 5.09 -18.98 -3.97
C GLU A 172 6.43 -19.67 -3.73
N ASP A 173 7.15 -20.00 -4.81
CA ASP A 173 8.53 -20.50 -4.77
C ASP A 173 9.23 -20.07 -6.05
N LYS A 174 9.70 -18.83 -6.07
CA LYS A 174 10.22 -18.18 -7.27
C LYS A 174 11.26 -17.11 -6.91
N ASP A 175 12.28 -16.97 -7.74
CA ASP A 175 13.28 -15.90 -7.63
C ASP A 175 13.94 -15.83 -6.23
N GLY A 176 14.15 -17.00 -5.62
CA GLY A 176 14.73 -17.13 -4.28
C GLY A 176 13.79 -16.81 -3.11
N LEU A 177 12.56 -16.36 -3.40
CA LEU A 177 11.51 -16.12 -2.41
C LEU A 177 10.57 -17.33 -2.34
N ARG A 178 10.42 -17.87 -1.14
CA ARG A 178 9.39 -18.86 -0.83
C ARG A 178 8.39 -18.28 0.16
N ILE A 179 7.10 -18.43 -0.12
CA ILE A 179 6.00 -18.03 0.76
C ILE A 179 5.18 -19.27 1.10
N THR A 180 5.03 -19.56 2.39
CA THR A 180 4.24 -20.68 2.90
C THR A 180 3.08 -20.12 3.73
N ALA A 181 1.85 -20.47 3.39
CA ALA A 181 0.67 -20.21 4.19
C ALA A 181 0.43 -21.36 5.17
N PHE A 182 -0.01 -21.06 6.38
CA PHE A 182 -0.38 -22.04 7.41
C PHE A 182 -1.60 -21.57 8.19
N GLU A 183 -2.46 -22.47 8.62
CA GLU A 183 -3.68 -22.11 9.35
C GLU A 183 -3.40 -21.63 10.78
N VAL A 184 -4.15 -20.62 11.22
CA VAL A 184 -4.13 -20.09 12.59
C VAL A 184 -5.55 -20.11 13.17
N SER A 185 -5.65 -20.23 14.50
CA SER A 185 -6.93 -20.27 15.20
C SER A 185 -7.50 -18.86 15.39
N HIS A 186 -8.63 -18.55 14.76
CA HIS A 186 -9.31 -17.27 14.94
C HIS A 186 -10.85 -17.38 14.82
N PRO A 187 -11.53 -18.13 15.70
CA PRO A 187 -12.98 -18.32 15.60
C PRO A 187 -13.75 -16.99 15.67
N PRO A 188 -14.84 -16.81 14.88
CA PRO A 188 -15.47 -17.80 14.00
C PRO A 188 -14.89 -17.87 12.58
N ILE A 189 -13.72 -17.29 12.33
CA ILE A 189 -13.09 -17.27 11.00
C ILE A 189 -12.33 -18.56 10.75
N GLU A 190 -12.75 -19.28 9.72
CA GLU A 190 -12.12 -20.52 9.27
C GLU A 190 -12.13 -20.59 7.73
N PRO A 191 -10.96 -20.69 7.06
CA PRO A 191 -9.61 -20.60 7.63
C PRO A 191 -9.18 -19.14 7.87
N ALA A 192 -8.32 -18.92 8.86
CA ALA A 192 -7.45 -17.76 8.96
C ALA A 192 -6.01 -18.23 8.71
N TYR A 193 -5.20 -17.42 8.02
CA TYR A 193 -3.83 -17.80 7.67
C TYR A 193 -2.78 -16.93 8.36
N GLY A 194 -1.69 -17.56 8.78
CA GLY A 194 -0.39 -16.94 8.91
C GLY A 194 0.49 -17.22 7.68
N TYR A 195 1.56 -16.45 7.53
CA TYR A 195 2.49 -16.53 6.42
C TYR A 195 3.93 -16.60 6.91
N ARG A 196 4.70 -17.52 6.33
CA ARG A 196 6.16 -17.57 6.44
C ARG A 196 6.78 -17.18 5.11
N LEU A 197 7.69 -16.23 5.13
CA LEU A 197 8.47 -15.82 3.96
C LEU A 197 9.95 -16.16 4.20
N ASP A 198 10.54 -16.91 3.28
CA ASP A 198 11.95 -17.29 3.28
C ASP A 198 12.66 -16.65 2.08
N TYR A 199 13.79 -15.96 2.32
CA TYR A 199 14.62 -15.35 1.26
C TYR A 199 16.06 -15.17 1.73
N GLY A 200 17.03 -15.53 0.89
CA GLY A 200 18.47 -15.30 1.16
C GLY A 200 18.96 -15.91 2.48
N GLY A 201 18.44 -17.09 2.85
CA GLY A 201 18.78 -17.77 4.11
C GLY A 201 18.14 -17.15 5.37
N ARG A 202 17.23 -16.19 5.22
CA ARG A 202 16.46 -15.57 6.32
C ARG A 202 14.99 -15.96 6.22
N SER A 203 14.30 -15.92 7.35
CA SER A 203 12.86 -16.19 7.43
C SER A 203 12.15 -15.17 8.32
N VAL A 204 10.93 -14.79 7.95
CA VAL A 204 9.98 -14.06 8.80
C VAL A 204 8.67 -14.83 8.85
N VAL A 205 8.04 -14.88 10.03
CA VAL A 205 6.73 -15.50 10.25
C VAL A 205 5.79 -14.43 10.79
N ILE A 206 4.59 -14.36 10.21
CA ILE A 206 3.54 -13.39 10.53
C ILE A 206 2.25 -14.19 10.70
N SER A 207 1.51 -13.94 11.79
CA SER A 207 0.29 -14.68 12.17
C SER A 207 -0.70 -13.78 12.88
#